data_AF-A0A6G3XFX0-F1
#
_entry.id   AF-A0A6G3XFX0-F1
#
_cell.length_a   1.000
_cell.length_b   1.000
_cell.length_c   1.000
_cell.angle_alpha   90.00
_cell.angle_beta   90.00
_cell.angle_gamma   90.00
#
_symmetry.space_group_name_H-M   'P 1'
#
loop_
_entity.id
_entity.type
_entity.pdbx_description
1 polymer ?
#
loop_
_entity_poly.entity_id
_entity_poly.type
_entity_poly.pdbx_seq_one_letter_code
_entity_poly.pdbx_strand_id
1 'polypeptide(L)'
;WCEVLGYVVPPVPEGFATWEEYHHSLPPEEQVIYFACTDPSGVRPRLLFQRVPEGKVVKNRLHLDVRAGIGLVGEERLATLEAECARLVALGAVHVRTVLADGENESCVVMQDVEGNEFCLD
;
A
#
# COMPACT_ATOMS: atom_id res chain seq x y z
N TRP A 1 -2.48 -2.69 0.34
CA TRP A 1 -2.68 -1.25 0.61
C TRP A 1 -3.72 -0.97 1.70
N CYS A 2 -4.93 -1.54 1.68
CA CYS A 2 -5.87 -1.45 2.81
C CYS A 2 -5.21 -1.81 4.16
N GLU A 3 -4.64 -3.00 4.24
CA GLU A 3 -3.91 -3.50 5.42
C GLU A 3 -2.69 -2.66 5.82
N VAL A 4 -2.07 -1.95 4.87
CA VAL A 4 -0.87 -1.14 5.09
C VAL A 4 -1.24 0.20 5.74
N LEU A 5 -2.36 0.79 5.30
CA LEU A 5 -2.76 2.15 5.68
C LEU A 5 -3.89 2.18 6.73
N GLY A 6 -4.42 1.02 7.12
CA GLY A 6 -5.67 0.92 7.88
C GLY A 6 -6.88 1.40 7.08
N TYR A 7 -6.81 1.30 5.75
CA TYR A 7 -7.86 1.72 4.84
C TYR A 7 -8.83 0.56 4.58
N VAL A 8 -10.00 0.88 4.03
CA VAL A 8 -11.02 -0.10 3.66
C VAL A 8 -11.28 -0.10 2.15
N VAL A 9 -11.79 -1.23 1.67
CA VAL A 9 -12.37 -1.32 0.33
C VAL A 9 -13.68 -0.50 0.33
N PRO A 10 -13.93 0.34 -0.69
CA PRO A 10 -15.20 1.06 -0.79
C PRO A 10 -16.40 0.10 -0.80
N PRO A 11 -17.56 0.54 -0.26
CA PRO A 11 -18.76 -0.28 -0.27
C PRO A 11 -19.14 -0.62 -1.71
N VAL A 12 -19.68 -1.83 -1.89
CA VAL A 12 -20.27 -2.25 -3.15
C VAL A 12 -21.43 -1.28 -3.50
N PRO A 13 -21.60 -0.88 -4.78
CA PRO A 13 -22.71 -0.03 -5.18
C PRO A 13 -24.08 -0.58 -4.78
N GLU A 14 -25.03 0.32 -4.51
CA GLU A 14 -26.39 -0.06 -4.13
C GLU A 14 -27.03 -0.98 -5.17
N GLY A 15 -27.65 -2.06 -4.69
CA GLY A 15 -28.29 -3.07 -5.54
C GLY A 15 -27.42 -4.26 -5.92
N PHE A 16 -26.14 -4.29 -5.52
CA PHE A 16 -25.22 -5.42 -5.80
C PHE A 16 -24.68 -6.03 -4.50
N ALA A 17 -24.47 -7.36 -4.49
CA ALA A 17 -23.91 -8.05 -3.33
C ALA A 17 -22.38 -8.08 -3.35
N THR A 18 -21.77 -8.06 -4.54
CA THR A 18 -20.31 -8.07 -4.71
C THR A 18 -19.84 -7.09 -5.79
N TRP A 19 -18.55 -6.73 -5.72
CA TRP A 19 -17.89 -5.96 -6.78
C TRP A 19 -17.83 -6.71 -8.11
N GLU A 20 -17.73 -8.05 -8.08
CA GLU A 20 -17.73 -8.89 -9.28
C GLU A 20 -19.09 -8.80 -10.02
N GLU A 21 -20.20 -8.92 -9.28
CA GLU A 21 -21.55 -8.74 -9.83
C GLU A 21 -21.74 -7.34 -10.42
N TYR A 22 -21.30 -6.30 -9.70
CA TYR A 22 -21.37 -4.92 -10.19
C TYR A 22 -20.58 -4.76 -11.50
N HIS A 23 -19.33 -5.24 -11.57
CA HIS A 23 -18.52 -5.12 -12.77
C HIS A 23 -19.11 -5.89 -13.96
N HIS A 24 -19.69 -7.07 -13.75
CA HIS A 24 -20.36 -7.83 -14.82
C HIS A 24 -21.65 -7.17 -15.33
N SER A 25 -22.25 -6.27 -14.55
CA SER A 25 -23.43 -5.51 -14.97
C SER A 25 -23.13 -4.34 -15.91
N LEU A 26 -21.86 -3.89 -15.96
CA LEU A 26 -21.43 -2.76 -16.77
C LEU A 26 -21.19 -3.15 -18.23
N PRO A 27 -21.45 -2.25 -19.20
CA PRO A 27 -20.98 -2.41 -20.57
C PRO A 27 -19.47 -2.69 -20.62
N PRO A 28 -18.96 -3.49 -21.58
CA PRO A 28 -17.54 -3.84 -21.67
C PRO A 28 -16.59 -2.63 -21.62
N GLU A 29 -16.99 -1.51 -22.23
CA GLU A 29 -16.25 -0.25 -22.26
C GLU A 29 -16.21 0.49 -20.90
N GLU A 30 -17.10 0.16 -19.98
CA GLU A 30 -17.22 0.74 -18.64
C GLU A 30 -16.70 -0.18 -17.53
N GLN A 31 -16.29 -1.42 -17.87
CA GLN A 31 -15.73 -2.34 -16.89
C GLN A 31 -14.49 -1.74 -16.23
N VAL A 32 -14.56 -1.60 -14.90
CA VAL A 32 -13.63 -0.77 -14.13
C VAL A 32 -12.24 -1.41 -14.14
N ILE A 33 -11.28 -0.75 -14.81
CA ILE A 33 -9.86 -1.13 -14.80
C ILE A 33 -9.11 -0.53 -13.61
N TYR A 34 -9.82 -0.02 -12.61
CA TYR A 34 -9.22 0.57 -11.43
C TYR A 34 -9.94 0.11 -10.17
N PHE A 35 -9.23 0.13 -9.05
CA PHE A 35 -9.83 -0.14 -7.76
C PHE A 35 -9.30 0.82 -6.72
N ALA A 36 -10.06 1.09 -5.67
CA ALA A 36 -9.67 2.05 -4.66
C ALA A 36 -9.52 1.43 -3.28
N CYS A 37 -8.68 2.06 -2.47
CA CYS A 37 -8.77 1.97 -1.02
C CYS A 37 -9.02 3.37 -0.44
N THR A 38 -9.86 3.45 0.58
CA THR A 38 -10.29 4.70 1.20
C THR A 38 -10.04 4.68 2.70
N ASP A 39 -9.70 5.84 3.24
CA ASP A 39 -9.70 6.04 4.68
C ASP A 39 -11.13 5.88 5.23
N PRO A 40 -11.38 4.98 6.19
CA PRO A 40 -12.70 4.82 6.79
C PRO A 40 -13.18 6.07 7.53
N SER A 41 -12.28 6.95 7.98
CA SER A 41 -12.66 8.21 8.64
C SER A 41 -12.99 9.34 7.65
N GLY A 42 -12.64 9.17 6.37
CA GLY A 42 -12.82 10.18 5.32
C GLY A 42 -11.91 11.41 5.43
N VAL A 43 -10.88 11.38 6.27
CA VAL A 43 -9.97 12.52 6.50
C VAL A 43 -8.75 12.47 5.58
N ARG A 44 -8.19 11.28 5.39
CA ARG A 44 -6.97 11.04 4.60
C ARG A 44 -7.32 10.79 3.12
N PRO A 45 -6.38 11.03 2.19
CA PRO A 45 -6.65 10.89 0.76
C PRO A 45 -7.01 9.45 0.38
N ARG A 46 -7.89 9.33 -0.61
CA ARG A 46 -8.17 8.06 -1.30
C ARG A 46 -7.01 7.69 -2.22
N LEU A 47 -6.67 6.41 -2.29
CA LEU A 47 -5.77 5.88 -3.32
C LEU A 47 -6.57 5.13 -4.38
N LEU A 48 -6.21 5.36 -5.64
CA LEU A 48 -6.79 4.70 -6.80
C LEU A 48 -5.67 3.94 -7.52
N PHE A 49 -5.88 2.65 -7.72
CA PHE A 49 -4.97 1.75 -8.41
C PHE A 49 -5.54 1.47 -9.78
N GLN A 50 -4.84 1.87 -10.83
CA GLN A 50 -5.25 1.64 -12.20
C GLN A 50 -4.47 0.47 -12.79
N ARG A 51 -5.19 -0.51 -13.30
CA ARG A 51 -4.64 -1.61 -14.09
C ARG A 51 -4.24 -1.06 -15.45
N VAL A 52 -2.99 -1.31 -15.80
CA VAL A 52 -2.40 -1.00 -17.10
C VAL A 52 -1.77 -2.28 -17.66
N PRO A 53 -1.67 -2.43 -18.99
CA PRO A 53 -1.08 -3.64 -19.58
C PRO A 53 0.44 -3.73 -19.38
N GLU A 54 1.11 -2.61 -19.14
CA GLU A 54 2.56 -2.55 -18.96
C GLU A 54 2.98 -3.01 -17.56
N GLY A 55 3.97 -3.90 -17.52
CA GLY A 55 4.70 -4.17 -16.27
C GLY A 55 5.62 -3.00 -15.88
N LYS A 56 6.02 -2.96 -14.61
CA LYS A 56 6.97 -1.98 -14.10
C LYS A 56 8.37 -2.19 -14.70
N VAL A 57 8.94 -1.15 -15.33
CA VAL A 57 10.27 -1.21 -15.98
C VAL A 57 11.32 -0.27 -15.39
N VAL A 58 10.89 0.79 -14.68
CA VAL A 58 11.76 1.79 -14.07
C VAL A 58 11.27 2.12 -12.67
N LYS A 59 12.08 2.83 -11.87
CA LYS A 59 11.69 3.31 -10.55
C LYS A 59 10.45 4.21 -10.61
N ASN A 60 9.59 4.10 -9.61
CA ASN A 60 8.45 5.01 -9.46
C ASN A 60 8.93 6.47 -9.32
N ARG A 61 8.20 7.40 -9.97
CA ARG A 61 8.43 8.85 -9.84
C ARG A 61 7.78 9.45 -8.59
N LEU A 62 6.99 8.65 -7.90
CA LEU A 62 6.35 8.97 -6.62
C LEU A 62 6.77 7.91 -5.62
N HIS A 63 7.04 8.33 -4.39
CA HIS A 63 7.39 7.44 -3.29
C HIS A 63 6.42 7.65 -2.13
N LEU A 64 6.04 6.57 -1.48
CA LEU A 64 5.17 6.59 -0.30
C LEU A 64 5.96 6.11 0.90
N ASP A 65 5.97 6.92 1.96
CA ASP A 65 6.47 6.56 3.28
C ASP A 65 5.29 6.24 4.20
N VAL A 66 5.23 4.99 4.65
CA VAL A 66 4.22 4.47 5.57
C VAL A 66 4.78 4.59 6.98
N ARG A 67 4.13 5.45 7.79
CA ARG A 67 4.57 5.78 9.14
C ARG A 67 4.17 4.68 10.13
N ALA A 68 5.10 3.80 10.47
CA ALA A 68 5.01 2.77 11.50
C ALA A 68 5.89 3.10 12.74
N GLY A 69 6.95 3.89 12.60
CA GLY A 69 7.93 4.20 13.63
C GLY A 69 7.80 5.59 14.28
N ILE A 70 6.61 6.20 14.28
CA ILE A 70 6.41 7.60 14.71
C ILE A 70 6.91 7.80 16.15
N GLY A 71 7.85 8.74 16.33
CA GLY A 71 8.38 9.11 17.63
C GLY A 71 9.38 8.12 18.22
N LEU A 72 9.66 7.01 17.52
CA LEU A 72 10.64 6.01 17.92
C LEU A 72 11.99 6.30 17.28
N VAL A 73 13.07 5.91 17.95
CA VAL A 73 14.46 6.03 17.47
C VAL A 73 15.25 4.76 17.79
N GLY A 74 16.39 4.56 17.11
CA GLY A 74 17.35 3.50 17.45
C GLY A 74 16.77 2.08 17.36
N GLU A 75 17.12 1.23 18.33
CA GLU A 75 16.76 -0.20 18.33
C GLU A 75 15.24 -0.42 18.41
N GLU A 76 14.51 0.39 19.19
CA GLU A 76 13.05 0.27 19.34
C GLU A 76 12.33 0.55 18.02
N ARG A 77 12.78 1.60 17.32
CA ARG A 77 12.29 1.92 15.99
C ARG A 77 12.57 0.78 15.01
N LEU A 78 13.82 0.31 14.94
CA LEU A 78 14.21 -0.75 14.03
C LEU A 78 13.37 -2.01 14.25
N ALA A 79 13.21 -2.44 15.50
CA ALA A 79 12.38 -3.60 15.85
C ALA A 79 10.91 -3.41 15.44
N THR A 80 10.36 -2.20 15.60
CA THR A 80 8.99 -1.86 15.18
C THR A 80 8.83 -1.98 13.66
N LEU A 81 9.78 -1.44 12.90
CA LEU A 81 9.77 -1.50 11.43
C LEU A 81 9.97 -2.94 10.92
N GLU A 82 10.81 -3.74 11.56
CA GLU A 82 11.02 -5.14 11.20
C GLU A 82 9.79 -6.00 11.48
N ALA A 83 9.10 -5.77 12.60
CA ALA A 83 7.85 -6.46 12.92
C ALA A 83 6.75 -6.14 11.90
N GLU A 84 6.60 -4.86 11.52
CA GLU A 84 5.64 -4.46 10.50
C GLU A 84 6.03 -5.00 9.11
N CYS A 85 7.32 -4.98 8.77
CA CYS A 85 7.82 -5.60 7.54
C CYS A 85 7.45 -7.09 7.48
N ALA A 86 7.66 -7.84 8.56
CA ALA A 86 7.31 -9.26 8.62
C ALA A 86 5.80 -9.49 8.42
N ARG A 87 4.95 -8.66 9.03
CA ARG A 87 3.49 -8.70 8.84
C ARG A 87 3.11 -8.46 7.37
N LEU A 88 3.71 -7.45 6.74
CA LEU A 88 3.41 -7.11 5.35
C LEU A 88 3.95 -8.14 4.35
N VAL A 89 5.10 -8.75 4.64
CA VAL A 89 5.62 -9.87 3.83
C VAL A 89 4.65 -11.05 3.84
N ALA A 90 4.02 -11.36 4.97
CA ALA A 90 3.00 -12.40 5.05
C ALA A 90 1.74 -12.09 4.18
N LEU A 91 1.54 -10.82 3.80
CA LEU A 91 0.47 -10.36 2.91
C LEU A 91 0.90 -10.28 1.43
N GLY A 92 2.13 -10.68 1.11
CA GLY A 92 2.67 -10.73 -0.25
C GLY A 92 3.55 -9.54 -0.64
N ALA A 93 3.84 -8.61 0.27
CA ALA A 93 4.84 -7.58 0.02
C ALA A 93 6.26 -8.18 0.03
N VAL A 94 7.22 -7.48 -0.59
CA VAL A 94 8.62 -7.92 -0.67
C VAL A 94 9.49 -6.97 0.13
N HIS A 95 10.30 -7.53 1.04
CA HIS A 95 11.39 -6.79 1.69
C HIS A 95 12.53 -6.58 0.69
N VAL A 96 12.88 -5.32 0.42
CA VAL A 96 13.96 -4.98 -0.52
C VAL A 96 15.27 -4.77 0.24
N ARG A 97 15.24 -3.92 1.27
CA ARG A 97 16.39 -3.69 2.17
C ARG A 97 15.97 -2.96 3.43
N THR A 98 16.72 -3.19 4.50
CA THR A 98 16.71 -2.35 5.70
C THR A 98 17.84 -1.33 5.59
N VAL A 99 17.53 -0.06 5.82
CA VAL A 99 18.51 1.02 5.94
C VAL A 99 18.65 1.32 7.43
N LEU A 100 19.85 1.16 7.97
CA LEU A 100 20.12 1.43 9.37
C LEU A 100 20.38 2.92 9.56
N ALA A 101 20.05 3.42 10.76
CA ALA A 101 20.34 4.79 11.16
C ALA A 101 21.84 5.11 10.98
N ASP A 102 22.13 6.31 10.48
CA ASP A 102 23.51 6.77 10.19
C ASP A 102 23.95 7.95 11.08
N GLY A 103 23.13 8.29 12.07
CA GLY A 103 23.34 9.43 12.98
C GLY A 103 22.72 10.74 12.49
N GLU A 104 22.31 10.82 11.22
CA GLU A 104 21.52 11.94 10.67
C GLU A 104 20.08 11.52 10.42
N ASN A 105 19.90 10.33 9.84
CA ASN A 105 18.61 9.72 9.56
C ASN A 105 18.39 8.52 10.47
N GLU A 106 17.14 8.30 10.84
CA GLU A 106 16.71 7.09 11.52
C GLU A 106 16.53 5.92 10.54
N SER A 107 16.50 4.69 11.08
CA SER A 107 16.34 3.48 10.26
C SER A 107 15.04 3.49 9.47
N CYS A 108 15.02 2.91 8.27
CA CYS A 108 13.81 2.69 7.47
C CYS A 108 13.87 1.35 6.74
N VAL A 109 12.72 0.84 6.30
CA VAL A 109 12.66 -0.43 5.55
C VAL A 109 12.05 -0.18 4.17
N VAL A 110 12.83 -0.42 3.12
CA VAL A 110 12.37 -0.33 1.73
C VAL A 110 11.64 -1.62 1.36
N MET A 111 10.44 -1.48 0.82
CA MET A 111 9.55 -2.56 0.44
C MET A 111 8.98 -2.39 -0.97
N GLN A 112 8.45 -3.49 -1.51
CA GLN A 112 7.65 -3.50 -2.72
C GLN A 112 6.27 -4.13 -2.46
N ASP A 113 5.23 -3.59 -3.09
CA ASP A 113 3.92 -4.23 -3.12
C ASP A 113 3.88 -5.41 -4.13
N VAL A 114 2.73 -6.07 -4.22
CA VAL A 114 2.54 -7.26 -5.09
C VAL A 114 2.72 -6.98 -6.59
N GLU A 115 2.64 -5.71 -7.02
CA GLU A 115 2.88 -5.27 -8.39
C GLU A 115 4.30 -4.71 -8.59
N GLY A 116 5.15 -4.76 -7.54
CA GLY A 116 6.53 -4.28 -7.57
C GLY A 116 6.71 -2.78 -7.30
N ASN A 117 5.67 -2.06 -6.88
CA ASN A 117 5.77 -0.63 -6.56
C ASN A 117 6.53 -0.40 -5.26
N GLU A 118 7.50 0.52 -5.26
CA GLU A 118 8.32 0.78 -4.08
C GLU A 118 7.64 1.72 -3.06
N PHE A 119 7.76 1.39 -1.78
CA PHE A 119 7.39 2.22 -0.63
C PHE A 119 8.37 1.98 0.53
N CYS A 120 8.38 2.84 1.55
CA CYS A 120 9.15 2.62 2.78
C CYS A 120 8.24 2.49 4.01
N LEU A 121 8.70 1.70 4.98
CA LEU A 121 8.27 1.83 6.36
C LEU A 121 9.21 2.80 7.07
N ASP A 122 8.62 3.80 7.72
CA ASP A 122 9.27 4.93 8.38
C ASP A 122 8.58 5.29 9.71
#